data_AF-A0A6J6WMK9-F1
#
_entry.id   AF-A0A6J6WMK9-F1
#
_cell.length_a   1.000
_cell.length_b   1.000
_cell.length_c   1.000
_cell.angle_alpha   90.00
_cell.angle_beta   90.00
_cell.angle_gamma   90.00
#
_symmetry.space_group_name_H-M   'P 1'
#
loop_
_entity.id
_entity.type
_entity.pdbx_description
1 polymer ?
#
loop_
_entity_poly.entity_id
_entity_poly.type
_entity_poly.pdbx_seq_one_letter_code
_entity_poly.pdbx_strand_id
1 'polypeptide(L)' 'MQHELVDEPFVAANGSIGVPNKPGLGINVNEKVLAKYAF' A
#
# COMPACT_ATOMS: atom_id res chain seq x y z
N MET A 1 11.74 7.93 -5.94
CA MET A 1 11.27 8.57 -4.69
C MET A 1 9.85 8.10 -4.35
N GLN A 2 9.57 6.79 -4.41
CA GLN A 2 8.29 6.25 -3.97
C GLN A 2 8.38 6.10 -2.45
N HIS A 3 7.79 7.04 -1.71
CA HIS A 3 7.54 6.80 -0.30
C HIS A 3 6.32 5.90 -0.26
N GLU A 4 6.54 4.62 0.03
CA GLU A 4 5.49 3.62 0.15
C GLU A 4 4.56 4.04 1.30
N LEU A 5 3.42 4.66 0.94
CA LEU A 5 2.33 5.01 1.86
C LEU A 5 1.75 3.77 2.55
N VAL A 6 2.02 2.58 2.00
CA VAL A 6 1.58 1.29 2.47
C VAL A 6 2.75 0.32 2.49
N ASP A 7 2.85 -0.53 3.52
CA ASP A 7 4.02 -1.40 3.71
C ASP A 7 4.11 -2.52 2.65
N GLU A 8 2.99 -2.89 2.04
CA GLU A 8 2.90 -3.92 1.00
C GLU A 8 1.96 -3.44 -0.11
N PRO A 9 2.48 -2.74 -1.13
CA PRO A 9 1.65 -2.27 -2.23
C PRO A 9 1.15 -3.43 -3.08
N PHE A 10 0.01 -3.22 -3.74
CA PHE A 10 -0.54 -4.20 -4.68
C PHE A 10 0.45 -4.46 -5.81
N VAL A 11 0.78 -5.73 -6.03
CA VAL A 11 1.67 -6.13 -7.12
C VAL A 11 0.87 -6.24 -8.41
N ALA A 12 1.19 -5.40 -9.38
CA ALA A 12 0.69 -5.51 -10.75
C ALA A 12 1.67 -6.35 -11.58
N ALA A 13 1.19 -7.45 -12.18
CA ALA A 13 1.98 -8.32 -13.03
C ALA A 13 1.15 -8.83 -14.21
N ASN A 14 1.70 -8.77 -15.42
CA ASN A 14 1.08 -9.30 -16.65
C ASN A 14 -0.36 -8.79 -16.88
N GLY A 15 -0.60 -7.51 -16.63
CA GLY A 15 -1.93 -6.87 -16.80
C GLY A 15 -2.95 -7.24 -15.72
N SER A 16 -2.53 -7.95 -14.66
CA SER A 16 -3.37 -8.33 -13.54
C SER A 16 -2.88 -7.70 -12.24
N ILE A 17 -3.79 -7.46 -11.30
CA ILE A 17 -3.46 -7.03 -9.93
C ILE A 17 -3.59 -8.23 -9.00
N GLY A 18 -2.53 -8.51 -8.25
CA GLY A 18 -2.54 -9.56 -7.22
C GLY A 18 -3.51 -9.21 -6.10
N VAL A 19 -4.36 -10.16 -5.74
CA VAL A 19 -5.27 -10.02 -4.59
C VAL A 19 -4.49 -10.31 -3.30
N PRO A 20 -4.53 -9.43 -2.28
CA PRO A 20 -3.85 -9.67 -1.01
C PRO A 20 -4.42 -10.88 -0.25
N ASN A 21 -3.56 -11.60 0.46
CA ASN A 21 -3.94 -12.75 1.30
C ASN A 21 -4.12 -12.38 2.78
N LYS A 22 -4.00 -11.10 3.14
CA LYS A 22 -4.14 -10.60 4.52
C LYS A 22 -5.60 -10.20 4.81
N PRO A 23 -6.06 -10.29 6.07
CA PRO A 23 -7.42 -9.91 6.45
C PRO A 23 -7.68 -8.41 6.23
N GLY A 24 -8.95 -8.04 6.13
CA GLY A 24 -9.38 -6.66 5.84
C GLY A 24 -9.10 -6.27 4.39
N LEU A 25 -8.60 -5.05 4.16
CA LEU A 25 -8.19 -4.58 2.83
C LEU A 25 -6.84 -5.13 2.37
N GLY A 26 -6.17 -5.91 3.23
CA GLY A 26 -4.92 -6.58 2.90
C GLY A 26 -3.70 -5.67 2.79
N ILE A 27 -3.80 -4.42 3.24
CA ILE A 27 -2.73 -3.42 3.27
C ILE A 27 -2.65 -2.75 4.64
N ASN A 28 -1.45 -2.31 5.03
CA ASN A 28 -1.23 -1.46 6.19
C ASN A 28 -0.73 -0.09 5.74
N VAL A 29 -1.28 0.97 6.32
CA VAL A 29 -0.88 2.35 6.02
C VAL A 29 0.28 2.77 6.92
N ASN A 30 1.28 3.39 6.33
CA ASN A 30 2.38 3.98 7.07
C ASN A 30 2.01 5.36 7.59
N GLU A 31 1.54 5.43 8.83
CA GLU A 31 1.06 6.66 9.46
C GLU A 31 2.13 7.76 9.54
N LYS A 32 3.41 7.38 9.68
CA LYS A 32 4.52 8.36 9.72
C LYS A 32 4.71 9.07 8.39
N VAL A 33 4.45 8.37 7.28
CA VAL A 33 4.47 8.96 5.95
C VAL A 33 3.19 9.75 5.73
N LEU A 34 2.03 9.21 6.10
CA LEU A 34 0.73 9.86 5.95
C LEU A 34 0.69 11.23 6.64
N ALA A 35 1.29 11.37 7.82
CA ALA A 35 1.36 12.62 8.56
C ALA A 35 2.06 13.76 7.79
N LYS A 36 2.94 13.45 6.82
CA LYS A 36 3.59 14.46 5.96
C LYS A 36 2.66 15.03 4.89
N TYR A 37 1.54 14.35 4.63
CA TYR A 37 0.53 14.70 3.64
C TYR A 37 -0.79 15.15 4.26
N ALA A 38 -0.87 15.21 5.60
CA ALA A 38 -2.02 15.76 6.30
C ALA A 38 -2.01 17.29 6.15
N PHE A 39 -3.06 17.83 5.52
CA PHE A 39 -3.32 19.27 5.38
C PHE A 39 -4.08 19.81 6.59
#